data_AF-R6V1I9-F1
#
_entry.id   AF-R6V1I9-F1
#
_cell.length_a   1.000
_cell.length_b   1.000
_cell.length_c   1.000
_cell.angle_alpha   90.00
_cell.angle_beta   90.00
_cell.angle_gamma   90.00
#
_symmetry.space_group_name_H-M   'P 1'
#
loop_
_entity.id
_entity.type
_entity.pdbx_description
1 polymer ?
#
loop_
_entity_poly.entity_id
_entity_poly.type
_entity_poly.pdbx_seq_one_letter_code
_entity_poly.pdbx_strand_id
1 'polypeptide(L)'
;MIWKLILLGVIGFAGGISVAGGVFAFISILEMLPRLASRLHTANRVYFLENCIFLGGVTGAVLTVFHISIPFGSTTLAVFGLFSGIFVGCLAMALAETLKVIPVLVQRVKLATGLPLVILALALGKAIACFYQLYFRMQH
;
A
#
# COMPACT_ATOMS: atom_id res chain seq x y z
N MET A 1 -36.55 5.97 -5.67
CA MET A 1 -35.68 6.10 -4.48
C MET A 1 -34.85 4.85 -4.22
N ILE A 2 -35.44 3.64 -4.23
CA ILE A 2 -34.73 2.37 -3.96
C ILE A 2 -33.57 2.07 -4.93
N TRP A 3 -33.75 2.39 -6.23
CA TRP A 3 -32.73 2.17 -7.27
C TRP A 3 -31.42 2.93 -7.02
N LYS A 4 -31.51 4.15 -6.50
CA LYS A 4 -30.32 4.96 -6.14
C LYS A 4 -29.57 4.34 -4.97
N LEU A 5 -30.29 3.78 -3.98
CA LEU A 5 -29.70 3.09 -2.84
C LEU A 5 -28.96 1.82 -3.26
N ILE A 6 -29.56 1.04 -4.16
CA ILE A 6 -28.95 -0.19 -4.69
C ILE A 6 -27.68 0.15 -5.49
N LEU A 7 -27.74 1.17 -6.35
CA LEU A 7 -26.56 1.65 -7.10
C LEU A 7 -25.45 2.15 -6.17
N LEU A 8 -25.77 2.96 -5.16
CA LEU A 8 -24.79 3.41 -4.17
C LEU A 8 -24.19 2.23 -3.38
N GLY A 9 -25.02 1.26 -3.01
CA GLY A 9 -24.56 0.05 -2.32
C GLY A 9 -23.59 -0.77 -3.16
N VAL A 10 -23.89 -0.97 -4.45
CA VAL A 10 -23.01 -1.70 -5.38
C VAL A 10 -21.70 -0.96 -5.61
N ILE A 11 -21.74 0.36 -5.81
CA ILE A 11 -20.53 1.17 -6.02
C ILE A 11 -19.67 1.17 -4.75
N GLY A 12 -20.28 1.33 -3.57
CA GLY A 12 -19.58 1.28 -2.29
C GLY A 12 -18.95 -0.09 -2.03
N PHE A 13 -19.67 -1.17 -2.34
CA PHE A 13 -19.18 -2.54 -2.18
C PHE A 13 -18.04 -2.86 -3.15
N ALA A 14 -18.17 -2.50 -4.43
CA ALA A 14 -17.13 -2.66 -5.43
C ALA A 14 -15.87 -1.86 -5.09
N GLY A 15 -16.04 -0.62 -4.63
CA GLY A 15 -14.96 0.22 -4.13
C GLY A 15 -14.26 -0.41 -2.92
N GLY A 16 -15.02 -0.93 -1.96
CA GLY A 16 -14.50 -1.60 -0.77
C GLY A 16 -13.65 -2.84 -1.11
N ILE A 17 -14.14 -3.71 -2.00
CA ILE A 17 -13.39 -4.89 -2.47
C ILE A 17 -12.11 -4.47 -3.19
N SER A 18 -12.19 -3.47 -4.06
CA SER A 18 -11.03 -2.98 -4.81
C SER A 18 -9.92 -2.45 -3.88
N VAL A 19 -10.29 -1.64 -2.88
CA VAL A 19 -9.34 -1.10 -1.90
C VAL A 19 -8.76 -2.20 -1.02
N ALA A 20 -9.60 -3.12 -0.51
CA ALA A 20 -9.13 -4.23 0.33
C ALA A 20 -8.15 -5.15 -0.43
N GLY A 21 -8.50 -5.51 -1.67
CA GLY A 21 -7.63 -6.29 -2.55
C GLY A 21 -6.32 -5.58 -2.86
N GLY A 22 -6.36 -4.27 -3.13
CA GLY A 22 -5.17 -3.46 -3.38
C GLY A 22 -4.22 -3.40 -2.20
N VAL A 23 -4.73 -3.15 -0.99
CA VAL A 23 -3.92 -3.09 0.23
C VAL A 23 -3.32 -4.45 0.56
N PHE A 24 -4.09 -5.54 0.46
CA PHE A 24 -3.60 -6.89 0.73
C PHE A 24 -2.54 -7.34 -0.28
N ALA A 25 -2.75 -7.07 -1.57
CA ALA A 25 -1.78 -7.34 -2.62
C ALA A 25 -0.48 -6.55 -2.40
N PHE A 26 -0.59 -5.28 -2.05
CA PHE A 26 0.55 -4.42 -1.76
C PHE A 26 1.41 -4.93 -0.59
N ILE A 27 0.78 -5.28 0.54
CA ILE A 27 1.47 -5.81 1.73
C ILE A 27 2.16 -7.15 1.42
N SER A 28 1.52 -8.00 0.61
CA SER A 28 2.03 -9.31 0.23
C SER A 28 3.21 -9.23 -0.74
N ILE A 29 3.11 -8.38 -1.78
CA ILE A 29 4.16 -8.20 -2.80
C ILE A 29 5.43 -7.60 -2.21
N LEU A 30 5.30 -6.65 -1.28
CA LEU A 30 6.45 -6.06 -0.59
C LEU A 30 7.10 -6.99 0.44
N GLU A 31 6.61 -8.23 0.60
CA GLU A 31 7.13 -9.19 1.57
C GLU A 31 7.16 -8.66 3.02
N MET A 32 6.34 -7.65 3.33
CA MET A 32 6.31 -7.04 4.66
C MET A 32 5.89 -8.07 5.72
N LEU A 33 4.89 -8.89 5.37
CA LEU A 33 4.38 -10.01 6.16
C LEU A 33 5.44 -11.09 6.45
N PRO A 34 6.07 -11.75 5.45
CA PRO A 34 7.05 -12.79 5.70
C PRO A 34 8.31 -12.28 6.42
N ARG A 35 8.70 -11.00 6.25
CA ARG A 35 9.83 -10.39 6.99
C ARG A 35 9.53 -10.17 8.46
N LEU A 36 8.30 -9.74 8.79
CA LEU A 36 7.86 -9.68 10.18
C LEU A 36 7.84 -11.09 10.79
N ALA A 37 7.29 -12.07 10.07
CA ALA A 37 7.25 -13.46 10.53
C ALA A 37 8.67 -14.05 10.75
N SER A 38 9.63 -13.74 9.88
CA SER A 38 11.02 -14.19 10.01
C SER A 38 11.74 -13.52 11.18
N ARG A 39 11.52 -12.23 11.42
CA ARG A 39 12.15 -11.47 12.52
C ARG A 39 11.59 -11.84 13.89
N LEU A 40 10.31 -12.20 13.98
CA LEU A 40 9.69 -12.67 15.22
C LEU A 40 10.02 -14.14 15.55
N HIS A 41 10.88 -14.82 14.77
CA HIS A 41 11.22 -16.24 14.92
C HIS A 41 9.99 -17.16 15.00
N THR A 42 8.85 -16.67 14.51
CA THR A 42 7.51 -17.28 14.65
C THR A 42 6.97 -17.57 13.26
N ALA A 43 7.79 -18.23 12.42
CA ALA A 43 7.42 -18.64 11.07
C ALA A 43 6.21 -19.60 11.05
N ASN A 44 5.94 -20.29 12.17
CA ASN A 44 4.82 -21.23 12.30
C ASN A 44 3.46 -20.55 12.54
N ARG A 45 3.40 -19.21 12.67
CA ARG A 45 2.16 -18.46 12.97
C ARG A 45 1.95 -17.26 12.05
N VAL A 46 2.25 -17.40 10.77
CA VAL A 46 1.92 -16.39 9.74
C VAL A 46 0.43 -16.01 9.76
N TYR A 47 -0.45 -17.01 9.96
CA TYR A 47 -1.89 -16.80 10.10
C TYR A 47 -2.29 -15.86 11.25
N PHE A 48 -1.51 -15.83 12.34
CA PHE A 48 -1.80 -14.94 13.46
C PHE A 48 -1.50 -13.49 13.08
N LEU A 49 -0.40 -13.24 12.36
CA LEU A 49 -0.04 -11.91 11.90
C LEU A 49 -1.04 -11.40 10.85
N GLU A 50 -1.45 -12.27 9.92
CA GLU A 50 -2.48 -11.94 8.94
C GLU A 50 -3.80 -11.55 9.62
N ASN A 51 -4.22 -12.30 10.63
CA ASN A 51 -5.43 -12.00 11.38
C ASN A 51 -5.30 -10.67 12.17
N CYS A 52 -4.12 -10.35 12.70
CA CYS A 52 -3.86 -9.05 13.32
C CYS A 52 -3.98 -7.89 12.31
N ILE A 53 -3.46 -8.06 11.09
CA ILE A 53 -3.61 -7.05 10.01
C ILE A 53 -5.07 -6.91 9.60
N PHE A 54 -5.77 -8.03 9.44
CA PHE A 54 -7.20 -8.03 9.12
C PHE A 54 -8.01 -7.29 10.18
N LEU A 55 -7.82 -7.62 11.47
CA LEU A 55 -8.48 -6.94 12.59
C LEU A 55 -8.13 -5.45 12.65
N GLY A 56 -6.86 -5.09 12.40
CA GLY A 56 -6.41 -3.70 12.34
C GLY A 56 -7.06 -2.93 11.18
N GLY A 57 -7.16 -3.54 10.00
CA GLY A 57 -7.80 -2.96 8.82
C GLY A 57 -9.31 -2.78 9.00
N VAL A 58 -10.00 -3.78 9.56
CA VAL A 58 -11.42 -3.70 9.89
C VAL A 58 -11.67 -2.60 10.93
N THR A 59 -10.87 -2.56 12.00
CA THR A 59 -11.00 -1.53 13.04
C THR A 59 -10.74 -0.14 12.48
N GLY A 60 -9.67 0.03 11.69
CA GLY A 60 -9.34 1.31 11.04
C GLY A 60 -10.44 1.77 10.09
N ALA A 61 -10.98 0.86 9.27
CA ALA A 61 -12.08 1.17 8.36
C ALA A 61 -13.35 1.63 9.11
N VAL A 62 -13.72 0.93 10.19
CA VAL A 62 -14.86 1.31 11.04
C VAL A 62 -14.62 2.70 11.67
N LEU A 63 -13.42 2.95 12.21
CA LEU A 63 -13.08 4.25 12.80
C LEU A 63 -13.17 5.41 11.80
N THR A 64 -12.69 5.21 10.57
CA THR A 64 -12.76 6.21 9.50
C THR A 64 -14.20 6.42 9.01
N VAL A 65 -14.97 5.34 8.80
CA VAL A 65 -16.34 5.42 8.26
C VAL A 65 -17.31 6.06 9.25
N PHE A 66 -17.24 5.71 10.54
CA PHE A 66 -18.14 6.26 11.55
C PHE A 66 -17.73 7.66 12.05
N HIS A 67 -16.62 8.21 11.53
CA HIS A 67 -16.08 9.52 11.94
C HIS A 67 -16.08 9.72 13.46
N ILE A 68 -15.79 8.62 14.18
CA ILE A 68 -16.02 8.58 15.60
C ILE A 68 -14.94 9.45 16.23
N SER A 69 -15.36 10.63 16.71
CA SER A 69 -14.50 11.62 17.31
C SER A 69 -14.12 11.12 18.69
N ILE A 70 -13.17 10.19 18.72
CA ILE A 70 -12.62 9.69 19.97
C ILE A 70 -11.74 10.83 20.48
N PRO A 71 -12.01 11.37 21.69
CA PRO A 71 -11.12 12.30 22.36
C PRO A 71 -9.89 11.52 22.85
N PHE A 72 -9.09 11.03 21.91
CA PHE A 72 -7.84 10.38 22.19
C PHE A 72 -6.87 11.45 22.68
N GLY A 73 -6.58 11.41 23.98
CA GLY A 73 -5.55 12.26 24.58
C GLY A 73 -4.17 12.01 23.95
N SER A 74 -3.23 12.91 24.24
CA SER A 74 -1.84 12.90 23.73
C SER A 74 -1.18 11.51 23.70
N THR A 75 -1.43 10.67 24.71
CA THR A 75 -0.88 9.31 24.81
C THR A 75 -1.30 8.39 23.66
N THR A 76 -2.55 8.43 23.20
CA THR A 76 -2.99 7.54 22.11
C THR A 76 -2.47 7.99 20.76
N LEU A 77 -2.32 9.30 20.54
CA LEU A 77 -1.64 9.83 19.35
C LEU A 77 -0.17 9.41 19.32
N ALA A 78 0.53 9.45 20.47
CA ALA A 78 1.92 9.01 20.55
C ALA A 78 2.06 7.51 20.23
N VAL A 79 1.18 6.67 20.78
CA VAL A 79 1.16 5.22 20.50
C VAL A 79 0.84 4.95 19.03
N PHE A 80 -0.16 5.62 18.46
CA PHE A 80 -0.49 5.49 17.03
C PHE A 80 0.66 5.94 16.13
N GLY A 81 1.34 7.04 16.49
CA GLY A 81 2.52 7.54 15.78
C GLY A 81 3.68 6.54 15.78
N LEU A 82 3.94 5.88 16.92
CA LEU A 82 4.95 4.82 17.01
C LEU A 82 4.61 3.63 16.12
N PHE A 83 3.37 3.14 16.16
CA PHE A 83 2.96 2.02 15.30
C PHE A 83 3.02 2.38 13.81
N SER A 84 2.59 3.57 13.43
CA SER A 84 2.72 4.08 12.07
C SER A 84 4.18 4.18 11.64
N GLY A 85 5.07 4.67 12.52
CA GLY A 85 6.50 4.74 12.25
C GLY A 85 7.15 3.37 12.04
N ILE A 86 6.79 2.37 12.86
CA ILE A 86 7.27 0.99 12.70
C ILE A 86 6.79 0.40 11.37
N PHE A 87 5.53 0.63 11.01
CA PHE A 87 4.95 0.18 9.75
C PHE A 87 5.67 0.80 8.54
N VAL A 88 5.79 2.14 8.51
CA VAL A 88 6.46 2.86 7.42
C VAL A 88 7.95 2.50 7.36
N GLY A 89 8.62 2.30 8.50
CA GLY A 89 10.01 1.84 8.56
C GLY A 89 10.20 0.45 7.95
N CYS A 90 9.31 -0.50 8.27
CA CYS A 90 9.31 -1.83 7.68
C CYS A 90 9.08 -1.77 6.16
N LEU A 91 8.13 -0.92 5.74
CA LEU A 91 7.81 -0.70 4.34
C LEU A 91 8.99 -0.09 3.56
N ALA A 92 9.67 0.91 4.13
CA ALA A 92 10.85 1.51 3.52
C ALA A 92 12.01 0.51 3.37
N MET A 93 12.25 -0.32 4.40
CA MET A 93 13.24 -1.40 4.33
C MET A 93 12.88 -2.45 3.27
N ALA A 94 11.60 -2.79 3.17
CA ALA A 94 11.08 -3.72 2.17
C ALA A 94 11.27 -3.22 0.73
N LEU A 95 10.97 -1.93 0.52
CA LEU A 95 11.24 -1.26 -0.74
C LEU A 95 12.74 -1.25 -1.05
N ALA A 96 13.61 -0.94 -0.08
CA ALA A 96 15.05 -0.94 -0.30
C ALA A 96 15.59 -2.32 -0.73
N GLU A 97 15.07 -3.41 -0.16
CA GLU A 97 15.48 -4.76 -0.55
C GLU A 97 15.01 -5.14 -1.95
N THR A 98 13.74 -4.88 -2.28
CA THR A 98 13.21 -5.13 -3.62
C THR A 98 13.91 -4.28 -4.68
N LEU A 99 14.20 -3.00 -4.39
CA LEU A 99 14.97 -2.11 -5.25
C LEU A 99 16.39 -2.62 -5.49
N LYS A 100 17.03 -3.24 -4.49
CA LYS A 100 18.37 -3.83 -4.63
C LYS A 100 18.38 -5.04 -5.56
N VAL A 101 17.27 -5.76 -5.70
CA VAL A 101 17.15 -6.91 -6.61
C VAL A 101 17.03 -6.47 -8.07
N ILE A 102 16.43 -5.31 -8.36
CA ILE A 102 16.26 -4.79 -9.73
C ILE A 102 17.59 -4.73 -10.52
N PRO A 103 18.68 -4.08 -10.04
CA PRO A 103 19.93 -4.02 -10.80
C PRO A 103 20.56 -5.39 -10.99
N VAL A 104 20.43 -6.29 -10.01
CA VAL A 104 20.91 -7.68 -10.12
C VAL A 104 20.15 -8.42 -11.21
N LEU A 105 18.82 -8.29 -11.24
CA LEU A 105 17.98 -8.90 -12.28
C LEU A 105 18.36 -8.38 -13.68
N VAL A 106 18.60 -7.07 -13.82
CA VAL A 106 19.00 -6.48 -15.11
C VAL A 106 20.35 -7.02 -15.60
N GLN A 107 21.31 -7.20 -14.69
CA GLN A 107 22.60 -7.83 -15.03
C GLN A 107 22.43 -9.30 -15.45
N ARG A 108 21.56 -10.06 -14.76
CA ARG A 108 21.30 -11.48 -15.06
C ARG A 108 20.62 -11.69 -16.42
N VAL A 109 19.75 -10.78 -16.83
CA VAL A 109 19.08 -10.80 -18.14
C VAL A 109 20.02 -10.30 -19.27
N LYS A 110 21.29 -9.99 -18.97
CA LYS A 110 22.28 -9.42 -19.92
C LYS A 110 21.79 -8.13 -20.61
N LEU A 111 20.88 -7.40 -19.97
CA LEU A 111 20.35 -6.12 -20.46
C LEU A 111 21.27 -4.95 -20.07
N ALA A 112 22.60 -5.16 -20.08
CA ALA A 112 23.59 -4.19 -19.63
C ALA A 112 23.53 -2.87 -20.43
N THR A 113 23.15 -2.93 -21.71
CA THR A 113 23.03 -1.76 -22.60
C THR A 113 21.60 -1.19 -22.66
N GLY A 114 20.59 -1.93 -22.17
CA GLY A 114 19.17 -1.54 -22.24
C GLY A 114 18.64 -0.78 -21.02
N LEU A 115 19.40 -0.77 -19.91
CA LEU A 115 19.03 -0.10 -18.65
C LEU A 115 18.74 1.42 -18.83
N PRO A 116 19.55 2.20 -19.57
CA PRO A 116 19.25 3.60 -19.85
C PRO A 116 17.94 3.78 -20.62
N LEU A 117 17.62 2.84 -21.51
CA LEU A 117 16.43 2.86 -22.35
C LEU A 117 15.16 2.59 -21.54
N VAL A 118 15.25 1.68 -20.56
CA VAL A 118 14.16 1.42 -19.59
C VAL A 118 13.92 2.62 -18.68
N ILE A 119 14.99 3.24 -18.17
CA ILE A 119 14.87 4.46 -17.34
C ILE A 119 14.28 5.60 -18.17
N LEU A 120 14.70 5.77 -19.42
CA LEU A 120 14.18 6.79 -20.32
C LEU A 120 12.69 6.55 -20.63
N ALA A 121 12.28 5.31 -20.89
CA ALA A 121 10.88 4.96 -21.11
C ALA A 121 10.01 5.26 -19.88
N LEU A 122 10.50 4.95 -18.67
CA LEU A 122 9.84 5.30 -17.40
C LEU A 122 9.73 6.81 -17.21
N ALA A 123 10.81 7.55 -17.49
CA ALA A 123 10.84 9.01 -17.38
C ALA A 123 9.85 9.66 -18.38
N LEU A 124 9.83 9.19 -19.63
CA LEU A 124 8.88 9.66 -20.64
C LEU A 124 7.44 9.34 -20.24
N GLY A 125 7.15 8.13 -19.77
CA GLY A 125 5.82 7.76 -19.27
C GLY A 125 5.36 8.67 -18.13
N LYS A 126 6.23 9.00 -17.17
CA LYS A 126 5.94 9.95 -16.10
C LYS A 126 5.76 11.38 -16.60
N ALA A 127 6.59 11.82 -17.56
CA ALA A 127 6.48 13.15 -18.17
C ALA A 127 5.14 13.33 -18.90
N ILE A 128 4.73 12.34 -19.70
CA ILE A 128 3.45 12.34 -20.42
C ILE A 128 2.28 12.35 -19.43
N ALA A 129 2.34 11.52 -18.38
CA ALA A 129 1.31 11.49 -17.34
C ALA A 129 1.18 12.84 -16.62
N CYS A 130 2.30 13.48 -16.26
CA CYS A 130 2.29 14.82 -15.67
C CYS A 130 1.71 15.87 -16.63
N PHE A 131 2.07 15.81 -17.92
CA PHE A 131 1.56 16.74 -18.93
C PHE A 131 0.04 16.59 -19.11
N TYR A 132 -0.44 15.35 -19.18
CA TYR A 132 -1.88 15.06 -19.25
C TYR A 132 -2.64 15.55 -18.00
N GLN A 133 -2.09 15.30 -16.80
CA GLN A 133 -2.71 15.75 -15.55
C GLN A 133 -2.74 17.27 -15.43
N LEU A 134 -1.73 17.98 -15.94
CA LEU A 134 -1.66 19.44 -15.94
C LEU A 134 -2.69 20.05 -16.91
N TYR A 135 -2.84 19.45 -18.10
CA TYR A 135 -3.85 19.87 -19.07
C TYR A 135 -5.28 19.69 -18.51
N PHE A 136 -5.55 18.56 -17.86
CA PHE A 136 -6.85 18.30 -17.24
C PHE A 136 -7.14 19.20 -16.02
N ARG A 137 -6.09 19.60 -15.27
CA ARG A 137 -6.22 20.53 -14.13
C ARG A 137 -6.51 21.96 -14.57
N MET A 138 -6.04 22.41 -15.74
CA MET A 138 -6.25 23.79 -16.22
C MET A 138 -7.63 24.04 -16.85
N GLN A 139 -8.43 23.00 -17.13
CA GLN A 139 -9.77 23.13 -17.72
C GLN A 139 -10.93 23.22 -16.70
N HIS A 140 -10.62 23.14 -15.39
CA HIS A 140 -11.56 23.31 -14.28
C HIS A 140 -11.12 24.44 -13.36
#